data_AF-A0A1J4K7K8-F1
#
_entry.id   AF-A0A1J4K7K8-F1
#
_cell.length_a   1.000
_cell.length_b   1.000
_cell.length_c   1.000
_cell.angle_alpha   90.00
_cell.angle_beta   90.00
_cell.angle_gamma   90.00
#
_symmetry.space_group_name_H-M   'P 1'
#
loop_
_entity.id
_entity.type
_entity.pdbx_description
1 polymer ?
#
loop_
_entity_poly.entity_id
_entity_poly.type
_entity_poly.pdbx_seq_one_letter_code
_entity_poly.pdbx_strand_id
1 'polypeptide(L)'
;MKQKVVESEIREYILSGDVSRISIPENGNMNDLIQSGLYQKVTFCDHHYYINFFKFAQYSNYARIHYTQFNISRKMPKDLQKILHYDQIDQGLSTDSQSNSIRQKYTNPLTLKYLEEFIKANQNEKFQVTNESYFLFVKLSSFFVTKVFQAVLDKYAKECFVDPSFVLLQYLSLLTLNESEKLLFIRASCFDPEIIENIIVGNIKLYLPHELFKDIPVEIIYRILEKTGLSIPQDLLYHFIVSDLKKFQILCHFIKMEDLNDQKKQFLLDHIRNDSSLLHNFIFPEPLISQLMSINRILVSQKDDIQKFTDENDNLKNNLMSLTDEISMLKAENMKLTEELNVCHSQMSNDKKLIENLVLHHQSIFHYICTIGHVEFAELLLNQPGVNVNSKYQIVFVNI
;
A
#
# COMPACT_ATOMS: atom_id res chain seq x y z
N MET A 1 -10.49 32.08 4.77
CA MET A 1 -10.08 32.40 6.16
C MET A 1 -10.75 33.71 6.59
N LYS A 2 -11.50 33.72 7.69
CA LYS A 2 -11.99 34.97 8.28
C LYS A 2 -10.82 35.61 9.04
N GLN A 3 -10.37 36.77 8.59
CA GLN A 3 -9.32 37.53 9.27
C GLN A 3 -9.90 38.04 10.59
N LYS A 4 -9.68 37.32 11.70
CA LYS A 4 -10.12 37.76 13.02
C LYS A 4 -9.08 38.76 13.53
N VAL A 5 -9.36 40.05 13.34
CA VAL A 5 -8.53 41.12 13.89
C VAL A 5 -8.77 41.16 15.39
N VAL A 6 -7.88 40.56 16.17
CA VAL A 6 -7.80 40.84 17.60
C VAL A 6 -7.01 42.13 17.71
N GLU A 7 -7.71 43.27 17.77
CA GLU A 7 -7.11 44.51 18.28
C GLU A 7 -6.82 44.29 19.77
N SER A 8 -5.66 43.73 20.08
CA SER A 8 -5.24 43.55 21.46
C SER A 8 -4.74 44.88 21.99
N GLU A 9 -5.61 45.64 22.66
CA GLU A 9 -5.14 46.73 23.50
C GLU A 9 -4.41 46.12 24.72
N ILE A 10 -3.08 46.07 24.65
CA ILE A 10 -2.22 45.81 25.81
C ILE A 10 -2.58 46.75 26.98
N ARG A 11 -3.23 47.89 26.69
CA ARG A 11 -3.76 48.85 27.66
C ARG A 11 -4.61 48.21 28.76
N GLU A 12 -5.50 47.27 28.46
CA GLU A 12 -6.35 46.66 29.51
C GLU A 12 -5.56 45.79 30.49
N TYR A 13 -4.52 45.10 30.03
CA TYR A 13 -3.66 44.28 30.90
C TYR A 13 -2.71 45.12 31.78
N ILE A 14 -2.43 46.37 31.37
CA ILE A 14 -1.54 47.30 32.06
C ILE A 14 -2.26 48.09 33.16
N LEU A 15 -3.58 48.28 33.09
CA LEU A 15 -4.34 49.14 34.01
C LEU A 15 -4.47 48.63 35.46
N SER A 16 -3.84 47.50 35.81
CA SER A 16 -3.72 47.04 37.20
C SER A 16 -2.36 47.36 37.86
N GLY A 17 -1.40 47.91 37.10
CA GLY A 17 -0.08 48.31 37.59
C GLY A 17 0.21 49.77 37.27
N ASP A 18 0.26 50.60 38.32
CA ASP A 18 0.44 52.04 38.25
C ASP A 18 1.79 52.41 37.60
N VAL A 19 1.77 52.79 36.31
CA VAL A 19 2.92 53.38 35.60
C VAL A 19 2.46 54.66 34.93
N SER A 20 3.06 55.76 35.37
CA SER A 20 2.78 57.13 34.96
C SER A 20 2.85 57.32 33.43
N ARG A 21 1.80 57.96 32.90
CA ARG A 21 1.63 58.26 31.47
C ARG A 21 2.66 59.28 31.00
N ILE A 22 3.64 58.85 30.21
CA ILE A 22 4.42 59.74 29.35
C ILE A 22 3.67 59.81 28.02
N SER A 23 2.85 60.85 27.83
CA SER A 23 2.20 61.15 26.55
C SER A 23 3.21 61.76 25.58
N ILE A 24 3.36 61.15 24.41
CA ILE A 24 4.17 61.67 23.30
C ILE A 24 3.36 62.77 22.60
N PRO A 25 3.92 63.95 22.30
CA PRO A 25 3.22 64.98 21.54
C PRO A 25 3.01 64.52 20.10
N GLU A 26 1.75 64.58 19.62
CA GLU A 26 1.33 64.10 18.29
C GLU A 26 2.01 64.84 17.11
N ASN A 27 2.71 65.94 17.37
CA ASN A 27 3.43 66.74 16.37
C ASN A 27 4.94 66.91 16.66
N GLY A 28 5.53 66.09 17.54
CA GLY A 28 6.96 66.16 17.83
C GLY A 28 7.80 65.74 16.63
N ASN A 29 8.75 66.59 16.20
CA ASN A 29 9.72 66.23 15.17
C ASN A 29 10.54 65.03 15.67
N MET A 30 10.59 63.95 14.89
CA MET A 30 11.35 62.73 15.26
C MET A 30 12.82 63.05 15.57
N ASN A 31 13.39 64.08 14.95
CA ASN A 31 14.75 64.54 15.23
C ASN A 31 14.90 65.05 16.67
N ASP A 32 13.89 65.71 17.23
CA ASP A 32 13.92 66.22 18.61
C ASP A 32 13.83 65.06 19.61
N LEU A 33 13.02 64.04 19.29
CA LEU A 33 12.91 62.81 20.08
C LEU A 33 14.20 61.97 20.04
N ILE A 34 14.91 61.95 18.91
CA ILE A 34 16.23 61.33 18.79
C ILE A 34 17.28 62.13 19.58
N GLN A 35 17.28 63.46 19.46
CA GLN A 35 18.19 64.34 20.20
C GLN A 35 17.99 64.26 21.72
N SER A 36 16.75 64.05 22.16
CA SER A 36 16.43 63.82 23.58
C SER A 36 16.92 62.48 24.14
N GLY A 37 17.38 61.56 23.27
CA GLY A 37 17.81 60.21 23.66
C GLY A 37 16.67 59.24 24.01
N LEU A 38 15.41 59.69 23.93
CA LEU A 38 14.22 58.86 24.16
C LEU A 38 14.07 57.77 23.11
N TYR A 39 14.39 58.08 21.85
CA TYR A 39 14.38 57.14 20.73
C TYR A 39 15.79 56.84 20.26
N GLN A 40 16.10 55.56 20.09
CA GLN A 40 17.39 55.11 19.62
C GLN A 40 17.24 54.34 18.31
N LYS A 41 18.17 54.60 17.37
CA LYS A 41 18.24 53.91 16.09
C LYS A 41 18.89 52.54 16.30
N VAL A 42 18.14 51.47 16.13
CA VAL A 42 18.61 50.08 16.17
C VAL A 42 18.64 49.54 14.76
N THR A 43 19.62 48.69 14.47
CA THR A 43 19.71 48.02 13.16
C THR A 43 19.43 46.53 13.33
N PHE A 44 18.33 46.06 12.73
CA PHE A 44 18.01 44.63 12.64
C PHE A 44 18.03 44.22 11.17
N CYS A 45 18.81 43.18 10.82
CA CYS A 45 18.92 42.69 9.44
C CYS A 45 19.16 43.81 8.40
N ASP A 46 20.11 44.71 8.69
CA ASP A 46 20.45 45.87 7.85
C ASP A 46 19.32 46.90 7.67
N HIS A 47 18.19 46.74 8.38
CA HIS A 47 17.09 47.69 8.44
C HIS A 47 17.15 48.49 9.73
N HIS A 48 16.83 49.77 9.64
CA HIS A 48 16.89 50.69 10.76
C HIS A 48 15.51 50.91 11.37
N TYR A 49 15.43 50.74 12.69
CA TYR A 49 14.22 50.93 13.47
C TYR A 49 14.51 51.97 14.54
N TYR A 50 13.57 52.86 14.77
CA TYR A 50 13.64 53.80 15.88
C TYR A 50 12.78 53.27 17.01
N ILE A 51 13.41 52.92 18.12
CA ILE A 51 12.70 52.34 19.28
C ILE A 51 12.84 53.26 20.48
N ASN A 52 11.75 53.41 21.23
CA ASN A 52 11.84 53.90 22.59
C ASN A 52 12.49 52.81 23.46
N PHE A 53 13.77 52.99 23.75
CA PHE A 53 14.56 51.94 24.42
C PHE A 53 14.01 51.61 25.81
N PHE A 54 13.54 52.60 26.57
CA PHE A 54 13.00 52.39 27.90
C PHE A 54 11.74 51.54 27.89
N LYS A 55 10.80 51.83 26.98
CA LYS A 55 9.61 50.99 26.79
C LYS A 55 9.98 49.58 26.35
N PHE A 56 10.86 49.45 25.36
CA PHE A 56 11.27 48.15 24.86
C PHE A 56 11.96 47.31 25.95
N ALA A 57 12.87 47.90 26.73
CA ALA A 57 13.55 47.25 27.85
C ALA A 57 12.63 46.97 29.06
N GLN A 58 11.55 47.73 29.22
CA GLN A 58 10.52 47.45 30.22
C GLN A 58 9.81 46.12 29.94
N TYR A 59 9.55 45.82 28.67
CA TYR A 59 8.83 44.61 28.26
C TYR A 59 9.75 43.45 27.85
N SER A 60 10.99 43.72 27.44
CA SER A 60 11.98 42.71 27.04
C SER A 60 13.11 42.57 28.06
N ASN A 61 13.15 41.43 28.75
CA ASN A 61 14.26 41.13 29.65
C ASN A 61 15.59 40.99 28.89
N TYR A 62 15.55 40.47 27.65
CA TYR A 62 16.74 40.42 26.80
C TYR A 62 17.29 41.82 26.51
N ALA A 63 16.41 42.75 26.11
CA ALA A 63 16.80 44.12 25.81
C ALA A 63 17.46 44.78 27.03
N ARG A 64 16.87 44.60 28.22
CA ARG A 64 17.39 45.11 29.49
C ARG A 64 18.79 44.60 29.84
N ILE A 65 19.09 43.34 29.53
CA ILE A 65 20.39 42.72 29.86
C ILE A 65 21.45 43.07 28.82
N HIS A 66 21.10 43.01 27.54
CA HIS A 66 22.08 43.01 26.45
C HIS A 66 22.30 44.37 25.79
N TYR A 67 21.37 45.30 25.98
CA TYR A 67 21.49 46.65 25.48
C TYR A 67 21.58 47.60 26.66
N THR A 68 22.56 48.49 26.62
CA THR A 68 22.59 49.66 27.50
C THR A 68 22.26 50.87 26.65
N GLN A 69 21.71 51.92 27.26
CA GLN A 69 21.37 53.19 26.60
C GLN A 69 22.54 53.84 25.82
N PHE A 70 23.77 53.35 26.02
CA PHE A 70 25.01 53.86 25.42
C PHE A 70 25.65 52.92 24.37
N ASN A 71 25.05 51.75 24.08
CA ASN A 71 25.72 50.72 23.26
C ASN A 71 24.79 50.01 22.25
N ILE A 72 23.80 50.74 21.72
CA ILE A 72 22.79 50.24 20.79
C ILE A 72 23.31 50.05 19.35
N SER A 73 24.48 50.60 19.03
CA SER A 73 25.14 50.36 17.72
C SER A 73 25.74 48.96 17.57
N ARG A 74 25.61 48.08 18.56
CA ARG A 74 26.10 46.70 18.48
C ARG A 74 25.38 45.93 17.37
N LYS A 75 26.18 45.28 16.52
CA LYS A 75 25.70 44.29 15.55
C LYS A 75 24.89 43.22 16.28
N MET A 76 23.77 42.90 15.66
CA MET A 76 22.79 41.93 16.09
C MET A 76 23.40 40.58 16.52
N PRO A 77 22.85 39.94 17.56
CA PRO A 77 23.21 38.57 17.90
C PRO A 77 22.98 37.65 16.70
N LYS A 78 23.94 36.78 16.39
CA LYS A 78 23.84 35.81 15.27
C LYS A 78 22.59 34.93 15.38
N ASP A 79 22.07 34.72 16.57
CA ASP A 79 20.90 33.87 16.81
C ASP A 79 19.57 34.54 16.40
N LEU A 80 19.43 35.86 16.55
CA LEU A 80 18.26 36.56 16.03
C LEU A 80 18.28 36.58 14.49
N GLN A 81 19.46 36.59 13.86
CA GLN A 81 19.55 36.45 12.40
C GLN A 81 19.02 35.07 11.95
N LYS A 82 19.28 34.01 12.71
CA LYS A 82 18.71 32.68 12.42
C LYS A 82 17.18 32.69 12.51
N ILE A 83 16.62 33.39 13.50
CA ILE A 83 15.16 33.54 13.65
C ILE A 83 14.56 34.29 12.46
N LEU A 84 15.21 35.37 11.99
CA LEU A 84 14.70 36.22 10.91
C LEU A 84 15.00 35.70 9.50
N HIS A 85 15.96 34.80 9.34
CA HIS A 85 16.20 34.10 8.07
C HIS A 85 15.37 32.82 7.92
N TYR A 86 14.35 32.66 8.77
CA TYR A 86 13.35 31.61 8.64
C TYR A 86 12.42 31.94 7.47
N ASP A 87 12.87 31.65 6.25
CA ASP A 87 12.07 31.52 5.03
C ASP A 87 12.94 30.96 3.90
N GLN A 88 13.17 29.65 3.95
CA GLN A 88 12.93 28.75 2.82
C GLN A 88 12.52 27.42 3.46
N ILE A 89 11.29 27.35 4.01
CA ILE A 89 10.58 26.08 3.96
C ILE A 89 10.49 25.81 2.48
N ASP A 90 11.20 24.79 2.02
CA ASP A 90 11.21 24.31 0.64
C ASP A 90 9.80 24.37 0.06
N GLN A 91 9.53 25.40 -0.75
CA GLN A 91 8.70 25.20 -1.92
C GLN A 91 9.53 24.27 -2.82
N GLY A 92 9.48 22.98 -2.53
CA GLY A 92 10.18 21.96 -3.30
C GLY A 92 9.64 21.97 -4.73
N LEU A 93 10.28 22.72 -5.62
CA LEU A 93 10.13 22.68 -7.08
C LEU A 93 11.35 23.39 -7.72
N SER A 94 12.55 22.82 -7.58
CA SER A 94 13.55 22.72 -8.67
C SER A 94 14.84 22.10 -8.14
N THR A 95 15.02 20.83 -8.44
CA THR A 95 16.28 20.12 -8.29
C THR A 95 17.21 20.46 -9.45
N ASP A 96 17.65 21.71 -9.56
CA ASP A 96 18.76 22.03 -10.46
C ASP A 96 19.93 22.62 -9.67
N SER A 97 20.81 21.68 -9.33
CA SER A 97 22.11 21.93 -8.71
C SER A 97 23.02 22.63 -9.71
N GLN A 98 23.39 23.89 -9.44
CA GLN A 98 24.75 24.46 -9.60
C GLN A 98 24.70 26.01 -9.64
N SER A 99 24.72 26.66 -8.48
CA SER A 99 25.22 28.04 -8.35
C SER A 99 25.52 28.37 -6.88
N ASN A 100 26.72 28.01 -6.44
CA ASN A 100 27.20 28.19 -5.06
C ASN A 100 27.90 29.55 -4.82
N SER A 101 27.55 30.60 -5.56
CA SER A 101 28.15 31.92 -5.35
C SER A 101 27.09 33.02 -5.45
N ILE A 102 26.95 33.80 -4.37
CA ILE A 102 26.07 34.98 -4.22
C ILE A 102 24.60 34.62 -3.92
N ARG A 103 24.36 33.84 -2.85
CA ARG A 103 23.10 34.00 -2.10
C ARG A 103 23.26 35.24 -1.21
N GLN A 104 22.99 36.43 -1.78
CA GLN A 104 22.76 37.61 -0.96
C GLN A 104 21.62 37.27 0.01
N LYS A 105 21.92 37.36 1.31
CA LYS A 105 21.00 37.06 2.41
C LYS A 105 19.91 38.13 2.49
N TYR A 106 19.03 38.17 1.52
CA TYR A 106 17.87 39.03 1.59
C TYR A 106 16.92 38.48 2.65
N THR A 107 16.68 39.25 3.71
CA THR A 107 15.60 38.98 4.64
C THR A 107 14.28 39.18 3.90
N ASN A 108 13.35 38.23 4.02
CA ASN A 108 12.03 38.34 3.41
C ASN A 108 11.35 39.65 3.88
N PRO A 109 10.85 40.50 2.96
CA PRO A 109 10.10 41.71 3.31
C PRO A 109 8.97 41.46 4.33
N LEU A 110 8.34 40.29 4.29
CA LEU A 110 7.29 39.89 5.22
C LEU A 110 7.81 39.76 6.66
N THR A 111 8.99 39.15 6.83
CA THR A 111 9.63 39.00 8.14
C THR A 111 10.00 40.36 8.73
N LEU A 112 10.45 41.31 7.91
CA LEU A 112 10.76 42.67 8.35
C LEU A 112 9.50 43.41 8.82
N LYS A 113 8.40 43.28 8.07
CA LYS A 113 7.09 43.81 8.48
C LYS A 113 6.66 43.24 9.84
N TYR A 114 6.81 41.95 10.06
CA TYR A 114 6.47 41.32 11.35
C TYR A 114 7.41 41.76 12.47
N LEU A 115 8.71 41.92 12.21
CA LEU A 115 9.61 42.48 13.21
C LEU A 115 9.20 43.91 13.61
N GLU A 116 8.79 44.72 12.64
CA GLU A 116 8.26 46.06 12.90
C GLU A 116 7.03 46.01 13.80
N GLU A 117 6.05 45.16 13.50
CA GLU A 117 4.84 44.97 14.31
C GLU A 117 5.15 44.47 15.73
N PHE A 118 6.13 43.57 15.88
CA PHE A 118 6.60 43.12 17.19
C PHE A 118 7.22 44.28 18.01
N ILE A 119 7.99 45.14 17.35
CA ILE A 119 8.60 46.34 17.96
C ILE A 119 7.51 47.34 18.38
N LYS A 120 6.49 47.56 17.53
CA LYS A 120 5.32 48.40 17.86
C LYS A 120 4.58 47.87 19.08
N ALA A 121 4.32 46.56 19.12
CA ALA A 121 3.65 45.92 20.24
C ALA A 121 4.36 46.16 21.58
N ASN A 122 5.69 46.05 21.60
CA ASN A 122 6.50 46.30 22.79
C ASN A 122 6.72 47.80 23.10
N GLN A 123 6.07 48.71 22.37
CA GLN A 123 6.04 50.15 22.63
C GLN A 123 4.65 50.66 23.02
N ASN A 124 3.70 49.74 23.28
CA ASN A 124 2.28 49.99 23.51
C ASN A 124 1.58 50.66 22.32
N GLU A 125 2.07 50.43 21.11
CA GLU A 125 1.40 50.84 19.88
C GLU A 125 0.40 49.77 19.44
N LYS A 126 -0.56 50.16 18.60
CA LYS A 126 -1.51 49.20 18.01
C LYS A 126 -0.76 48.29 17.03
N PHE A 127 -1.05 47.00 17.10
CA PHE A 127 -0.51 45.98 16.20
C PHE A 127 -1.58 44.91 15.97
N GLN A 128 -1.36 44.07 14.98
CA GLN A 128 -2.25 42.96 14.66
C GLN A 128 -1.49 41.63 14.67
N VAL A 129 -2.05 40.63 15.36
CA VAL A 129 -1.62 39.24 15.24
C VAL A 129 -2.46 38.56 14.16
N THR A 130 -1.78 37.89 13.23
CA THR A 130 -2.39 37.07 12.18
C THR A 130 -1.88 35.64 12.30
N ASN A 131 -2.56 34.68 11.68
CA ASN A 131 -2.11 33.28 11.69
C ASN A 131 -0.70 33.12 11.10
N GLU A 132 -0.37 33.92 10.09
CA GLU A 132 0.95 33.93 9.43
C GLU A 132 2.03 34.55 10.32
N SER A 133 1.71 35.64 11.04
CA SER A 133 2.68 36.33 11.89
C SER A 133 2.86 35.69 13.27
N TYR A 134 1.89 34.89 13.71
CA TYR A 134 1.84 34.31 15.06
C TYR A 134 3.12 33.54 15.41
N PHE A 135 3.53 32.61 14.56
CA PHE A 135 4.68 31.73 14.84
C PHE A 135 5.98 32.53 15.00
N LEU A 136 6.19 33.52 14.13
CA LEU A 136 7.34 34.42 14.24
C LEU A 136 7.26 35.29 15.50
N PHE A 137 6.07 35.77 15.87
CA PHE A 137 5.87 36.53 17.10
C PHE A 137 6.19 35.70 18.35
N VAL A 138 5.84 34.41 18.38
CA VAL A 138 6.24 33.52 19.48
C VAL A 138 7.76 33.37 19.54
N LYS A 139 8.43 33.18 18.39
CA LYS A 139 9.90 33.11 18.35
C LYS A 139 10.57 34.39 18.84
N LEU A 140 10.11 35.55 18.36
CA LEU A 140 10.60 36.86 18.78
C LEU A 140 10.34 37.07 20.27
N SER A 141 9.15 36.71 20.75
CA SER A 141 8.77 36.82 22.15
C SER A 141 9.63 35.96 23.06
N SER A 142 9.92 34.72 22.64
CA SER A 142 10.82 33.80 23.34
C SER A 142 12.24 34.35 23.38
N PHE A 143 12.77 34.81 22.24
CA PHE A 143 14.11 35.36 22.13
C PHE A 143 14.30 36.62 22.99
N PHE A 144 13.37 37.57 22.89
CA PHE A 144 13.42 38.82 23.64
C PHE A 144 12.91 38.69 25.09
N VAL A 145 12.35 37.53 25.44
CA VAL A 145 11.77 37.22 26.75
C VAL A 145 10.72 38.27 27.14
N THR A 146 9.71 38.45 26.27
CA THR A 146 8.65 39.47 26.42
C THR A 146 7.37 38.89 27.03
N LYS A 147 7.33 38.77 28.37
CA LYS A 147 6.23 38.07 29.08
C LYS A 147 4.83 38.66 28.82
N VAL A 148 4.71 39.98 28.76
CA VAL A 148 3.41 40.65 28.52
C VAL A 148 2.91 40.36 27.11
N PHE A 149 3.79 40.47 26.12
CA PHE A 149 3.47 40.14 24.74
C PHE A 149 3.15 38.65 24.58
N GLN A 150 3.86 37.77 25.29
CA GLN A 150 3.56 36.34 25.31
C GLN A 150 2.15 36.05 25.82
N ALA A 151 1.69 36.72 26.88
CA ALA A 151 0.33 36.55 27.38
C ALA A 151 -0.73 36.93 26.33
N VAL A 152 -0.46 37.95 25.50
CA VAL A 152 -1.32 38.31 24.37
C VAL A 152 -1.33 37.21 23.30
N LEU A 153 -0.16 36.66 22.96
CA LEU A 153 -0.05 35.55 22.02
C LEU A 153 -0.77 34.30 22.53
N ASP A 154 -0.66 33.99 23.83
CA ASP A 154 -1.34 32.83 24.43
C ASP A 154 -2.86 33.01 24.41
N LYS A 155 -3.37 34.23 24.63
CA LYS A 155 -4.79 34.55 24.48
C LYS A 155 -5.24 34.37 23.03
N TYR A 156 -4.50 34.95 22.07
CA TYR A 156 -4.80 34.80 20.65
C TYR A 156 -4.85 33.33 20.22
N ALA A 157 -3.87 32.53 20.64
CA ALA A 157 -3.80 31.11 20.34
C ALA A 157 -5.01 30.33 20.86
N LYS A 158 -5.41 30.57 22.11
CA LYS A 158 -6.58 29.93 22.71
C LYS A 158 -7.86 30.22 21.93
N GLU A 159 -8.01 31.44 21.43
CA GLU A 159 -9.16 31.80 20.59
C GLU A 159 -9.11 31.16 19.19
N CYS A 160 -7.91 30.87 18.68
CA CYS A 160 -7.69 30.30 17.36
C CYS A 160 -7.61 28.76 17.35
N PHE A 161 -7.60 28.08 18.51
CA PHE A 161 -7.62 26.61 18.58
C PHE A 161 -8.87 25.97 17.94
N VAL A 162 -9.92 26.76 17.69
CA VAL A 162 -11.12 26.33 16.97
C VAL A 162 -10.86 26.19 15.47
N ASP A 163 -9.84 26.86 14.92
CA ASP A 163 -9.49 26.84 13.50
C ASP A 163 -8.50 25.70 13.19
N PRO A 164 -8.91 24.65 12.45
CA PRO A 164 -8.02 23.54 12.11
C PRO A 164 -6.79 23.98 11.32
N SER A 165 -6.93 24.98 10.43
CA SER A 165 -5.80 25.47 9.64
C SER A 165 -4.74 26.09 10.54
N PHE A 166 -5.15 26.87 11.53
CA PHE A 166 -4.22 27.46 12.50
C PHE A 166 -3.49 26.37 13.29
N VAL A 167 -4.21 25.40 13.86
CA VAL A 167 -3.62 24.32 14.65
C VAL A 167 -2.60 23.51 13.82
N LEU A 168 -2.96 23.14 12.59
CA LEU A 168 -2.08 22.37 11.72
C LEU A 168 -0.85 23.16 11.28
N LEU A 169 -1.00 24.45 10.94
CA LEU A 169 0.14 25.31 10.61
C LEU A 169 1.11 25.42 11.78
N GLN A 170 0.61 25.61 13.00
CA GLN A 170 1.48 25.67 14.18
C GLN A 170 2.16 24.33 14.45
N TYR A 171 1.44 23.22 14.28
CA TYR A 171 1.99 21.89 14.47
C TYR A 171 3.09 21.57 13.45
N LEU A 172 2.86 21.82 12.16
CA LEU A 172 3.85 21.64 11.11
C LEU A 172 5.08 22.51 11.38
N SER A 173 4.86 23.77 11.75
CA SER A 173 5.95 24.68 12.09
C SER A 173 6.80 24.13 13.25
N LEU A 174 6.17 23.56 14.27
CA LEU A 174 6.85 22.91 15.40
C LEU A 174 7.65 21.67 14.99
N LEU A 175 7.15 20.88 14.05
CA LEU A 175 7.83 19.68 13.56
C LEU A 175 9.11 20.01 12.77
N THR A 176 9.17 21.17 12.12
CA THR A 176 10.37 21.62 11.38
C THR A 176 11.47 22.19 12.27
N LEU A 177 11.18 22.52 13.53
CA LEU A 177 12.19 23.07 14.44
C LEU A 177 13.22 22.00 14.83
N ASN A 178 14.46 22.43 15.08
CA ASN A 178 15.43 21.55 15.74
C ASN A 178 15.10 21.41 17.25
N GLU A 179 15.70 20.44 17.93
CA GLU A 179 15.38 20.13 19.33
C GLU A 179 15.62 21.33 20.29
N SER A 180 16.65 22.15 20.05
CA SER A 180 16.90 23.32 20.90
C SER A 180 15.87 24.43 20.68
N GLU A 181 15.44 24.64 19.44
CA GLU A 181 14.36 25.57 19.08
C GLU A 181 13.01 25.10 19.60
N LYS A 182 12.71 23.79 19.51
CA LYS A 182 11.47 23.20 20.06
C LYS A 182 11.35 23.49 21.55
N LEU A 183 12.40 23.25 22.33
CA LEU A 183 12.40 23.51 23.77
C LEU A 183 12.16 24.99 24.10
N LEU A 184 12.74 25.91 23.32
CA LEU A 184 12.52 27.35 23.49
C LEU A 184 11.09 27.77 23.11
N PHE A 185 10.53 27.15 22.07
CA PHE A 185 9.18 27.41 21.61
C PHE A 185 8.13 26.88 22.61
N ILE A 186 8.30 25.65 23.09
CA ILE A 186 7.40 25.02 24.08
C ILE A 186 7.41 25.79 25.40
N ARG A 187 8.57 26.31 25.83
CA ARG A 187 8.65 27.13 27.05
C ARG A 187 7.98 28.49 26.90
N ALA A 188 7.99 29.04 25.70
CA ALA A 188 7.42 30.36 25.44
C ALA A 188 5.93 30.28 25.17
N SER A 189 5.44 29.22 24.52
CA SER A 189 4.08 29.14 24.04
C SER A 189 3.22 28.17 24.85
N CYS A 190 1.91 28.30 24.72
CA CYS A 190 0.96 27.28 25.20
C CYS A 190 0.87 26.03 24.29
N PHE A 191 1.75 25.91 23.29
CA PHE A 191 1.75 24.83 22.29
C PHE A 191 2.71 23.73 22.71
N ASP A 192 2.20 22.83 23.55
CA ASP A 192 2.82 21.52 23.74
C ASP A 192 2.40 20.59 22.58
N PRO A 193 3.35 19.89 21.91
CA PRO A 193 3.02 18.91 20.88
C PRO A 193 1.95 17.91 21.32
N GLU A 194 1.98 17.48 22.60
CA GLU A 194 1.01 16.54 23.13
C GLU A 194 -0.40 17.15 23.23
N ILE A 195 -0.50 18.42 23.64
CA ILE A 195 -1.78 19.14 23.70
C ILE A 195 -2.36 19.28 22.29
N ILE A 196 -1.54 19.63 21.30
CA ILE A 196 -1.98 19.76 19.91
C ILE A 196 -2.48 18.42 19.37
N GLU A 197 -1.73 17.34 19.60
CA GLU A 197 -2.17 16.00 19.22
C GLU A 197 -3.50 15.65 19.87
N ASN A 198 -3.69 15.95 21.16
CA ASN A 198 -4.96 15.68 21.86
C ASN A 198 -6.12 16.50 21.28
N ILE A 199 -5.89 17.75 20.87
CA ILE A 199 -6.88 18.57 20.15
C ILE A 199 -7.27 17.92 18.82
N ILE A 200 -6.27 17.45 18.05
CA ILE A 200 -6.49 16.77 16.77
C ILE A 200 -7.24 15.45 16.97
N VAL A 201 -6.80 14.61 17.92
CA VAL A 201 -7.44 13.32 18.26
C VAL A 201 -8.91 13.53 18.64
N GLY A 202 -9.20 14.49 19.52
CA GLY A 202 -10.56 14.80 19.95
C GLY A 202 -11.49 15.28 18.82
N ASN A 203 -10.92 15.75 17.71
CA ASN A 203 -11.65 16.38 16.62
C ASN A 203 -11.26 15.81 15.24
N ILE A 204 -10.79 14.56 15.18
CA ILE A 204 -10.16 13.96 14.00
C ILE A 204 -11.00 14.12 12.72
N LYS A 205 -12.32 14.14 12.84
CA LYS A 205 -13.27 14.29 11.73
C LYS A 205 -13.09 15.61 10.96
N LEU A 206 -12.65 16.66 11.66
CA LEU A 206 -12.38 17.98 11.09
C LEU A 206 -10.99 18.06 10.45
N TYR A 207 -10.01 17.33 11.02
CA TYR A 207 -8.60 17.42 10.61
C TYR A 207 -8.25 16.47 9.47
N LEU A 208 -8.79 15.25 9.47
CA LEU A 208 -8.48 14.23 8.46
C LEU A 208 -8.72 14.67 7.00
N PRO A 209 -9.82 15.39 6.65
CA PRO A 209 -10.01 15.88 5.28
C PRO A 209 -9.22 17.16 4.97
N HIS A 210 -8.51 17.76 5.94
CA HIS A 210 -7.84 19.04 5.76
C HIS A 210 -6.54 18.87 4.97
N GLU A 211 -6.29 19.73 3.98
CA GLU A 211 -5.12 19.60 3.08
C GLU A 211 -3.79 19.60 3.84
N LEU A 212 -3.58 20.54 4.77
CA LEU A 212 -2.36 20.57 5.60
C LEU A 212 -2.13 19.33 6.47
N PHE A 213 -3.16 18.51 6.73
CA PHE A 213 -2.98 17.27 7.49
C PHE A 213 -2.14 16.27 6.72
N LYS A 214 -2.17 16.32 5.37
CA LYS A 214 -1.36 15.48 4.49
C LYS A 214 0.14 15.80 4.61
N ASP A 215 0.51 16.99 5.06
CA ASP A 215 1.90 17.42 5.19
C ASP A 215 2.56 16.90 6.49
N ILE A 216 1.76 16.35 7.42
CA ILE A 216 2.28 15.73 8.64
C ILE A 216 3.03 14.44 8.27
N PRO A 217 4.20 14.15 8.89
CA PRO A 217 4.89 12.87 8.75
C PRO A 217 3.98 11.69 9.08
N VAL A 218 4.03 10.64 8.25
CA VAL A 218 3.10 9.51 8.34
C VAL A 218 3.17 8.78 9.68
N GLU A 219 4.33 8.76 10.33
CA GLU A 219 4.56 8.16 11.65
C GLU A 219 3.78 8.91 12.74
N ILE A 220 3.66 10.23 12.60
CA ILE A 220 2.89 11.08 13.52
C ILE A 220 1.41 10.90 13.26
N ILE A 221 0.99 10.83 11.99
CA ILE A 221 -0.40 10.53 11.64
C ILE A 221 -0.79 9.16 12.21
N TYR A 222 0.06 8.15 12.07
CA TYR A 222 -0.13 6.83 12.65
C TYR A 222 -0.37 6.93 14.17
N ARG A 223 0.49 7.63 14.90
CA ARG A 223 0.35 7.84 16.35
C ARG A 223 -0.96 8.56 16.71
N ILE A 224 -1.36 9.57 15.93
CA ILE A 224 -2.63 10.29 16.13
C ILE A 224 -3.82 9.34 15.93
N LEU A 225 -3.82 8.54 14.86
CA LEU A 225 -4.88 7.57 14.60
C LEU A 225 -4.93 6.47 15.66
N GLU A 226 -3.77 5.97 16.11
CA GLU A 226 -3.67 4.99 17.20
C GLU A 226 -4.29 5.53 18.50
N LYS A 227 -3.96 6.77 18.88
CA LYS A 227 -4.59 7.45 20.03
C LYS A 227 -6.09 7.67 19.87
N THR A 228 -6.56 7.84 18.63
CA THR A 228 -7.98 8.03 18.31
C THR A 228 -8.78 6.74 18.47
N GLY A 229 -8.17 5.58 18.21
CA GLY A 229 -8.79 4.27 18.36
C GLY A 229 -9.99 4.07 17.42
N LEU A 230 -11.08 3.49 17.95
CA LEU A 230 -12.24 3.05 17.15
C LEU A 230 -13.13 4.19 16.62
N SER A 231 -12.89 5.45 17.00
CA SER A 231 -13.75 6.60 16.66
C SER A 231 -13.45 7.22 15.28
N ILE A 232 -12.50 6.66 14.53
CA ILE A 232 -12.07 7.21 13.25
C ILE A 232 -13.18 7.01 12.19
N PRO A 233 -13.64 8.08 11.50
CA PRO A 233 -14.59 7.95 10.41
C PRO A 233 -13.96 7.21 9.22
N GLN A 234 -14.40 5.97 8.99
CA GLN A 234 -13.80 5.05 8.02
C GLN A 234 -13.84 5.59 6.58
N ASP A 235 -14.93 6.28 6.21
CA ASP A 235 -15.03 6.91 4.90
C ASP A 235 -14.01 8.03 4.69
N LEU A 236 -13.79 8.88 5.69
CA LEU A 236 -12.81 9.98 5.60
C LEU A 236 -11.38 9.43 5.59
N LEU A 237 -11.12 8.42 6.42
CA LEU A 237 -9.82 7.73 6.46
C LEU A 237 -9.49 7.08 5.13
N TYR A 238 -10.45 6.38 4.54
CA TYR A 238 -10.32 5.79 3.21
C TYR A 238 -9.95 6.87 2.17
N HIS A 239 -10.69 7.97 2.11
CA HIS A 239 -10.43 9.03 1.13
C HIS A 239 -9.07 9.70 1.35
N PHE A 240 -8.68 9.88 2.61
CA PHE A 240 -7.36 10.40 2.96
C PHE A 240 -6.24 9.48 2.46
N ILE A 241 -6.32 8.19 2.76
CA ILE A 241 -5.30 7.21 2.35
C ILE A 241 -5.23 7.10 0.83
N VAL A 242 -6.37 7.00 0.14
CA VAL A 242 -6.41 6.87 -1.32
C VAL A 242 -5.89 8.12 -2.04
N SER A 243 -5.93 9.29 -1.40
CA SER A 243 -5.39 10.52 -2.00
C SER A 243 -3.88 10.44 -2.30
N ASP A 244 -3.14 9.66 -1.52
CA ASP A 244 -1.73 9.30 -1.79
C ASP A 244 -1.43 7.93 -1.15
N LEU A 245 -1.90 6.87 -1.81
CA LEU A 245 -1.84 5.51 -1.27
C LEU A 245 -0.40 5.07 -0.97
N LYS A 246 0.57 5.48 -1.78
CA LYS A 246 1.98 5.11 -1.58
C LYS A 246 2.53 5.72 -0.29
N LYS A 247 2.21 6.99 -0.03
CA LYS A 247 2.63 7.68 1.20
C LYS A 247 1.93 7.13 2.44
N PHE A 248 0.64 6.85 2.33
CA PHE A 248 -0.22 6.53 3.48
C PHE A 248 -0.54 5.05 3.65
N GLN A 249 0.12 4.15 2.92
CA GLN A 249 -0.16 2.71 2.94
C GLN A 249 -0.14 2.07 4.33
N ILE A 250 0.73 2.55 5.24
CA ILE A 250 0.83 2.01 6.60
C ILE A 250 -0.42 2.30 7.42
N LEU A 251 -1.18 3.34 7.05
CA LEU A 251 -2.43 3.73 7.72
C LEU A 251 -3.60 2.82 7.33
N CYS A 252 -3.46 1.97 6.30
CA CYS A 252 -4.44 0.92 5.98
C CYS A 252 -4.71 -0.01 7.18
N HIS A 253 -3.79 -0.06 8.14
CA HIS A 253 -3.95 -0.75 9.42
C HIS A 253 -5.21 -0.31 10.18
N PHE A 254 -5.59 0.97 10.06
CA PHE A 254 -6.75 1.52 10.76
C PHE A 254 -8.06 1.38 9.98
N ILE A 255 -8.01 0.88 8.73
CA ILE A 255 -9.21 0.65 7.92
C ILE A 255 -9.90 -0.63 8.37
N LYS A 256 -11.16 -0.49 8.78
CA LYS A 256 -12.06 -1.62 8.98
C LYS A 256 -12.78 -1.94 7.68
N MET A 257 -12.35 -3.02 7.03
CA MET A 257 -12.93 -3.43 5.74
C MET A 257 -14.45 -3.64 5.81
N GLU A 258 -14.98 -4.08 6.95
CA GLU A 258 -16.42 -4.28 7.19
C GLU A 258 -17.25 -3.00 7.08
N ASP A 259 -16.67 -1.85 7.44
CA ASP A 259 -17.35 -0.55 7.47
C ASP A 259 -17.34 0.16 6.11
N LEU A 260 -16.60 -0.38 5.13
CA LEU A 260 -16.52 0.18 3.78
C LEU A 260 -17.64 -0.36 2.88
N ASN A 261 -18.07 0.44 1.90
CA ASN A 261 -18.95 -0.04 0.84
C ASN A 261 -18.20 -0.96 -0.14
N ASP A 262 -18.93 -1.75 -0.92
CA ASP A 262 -18.33 -2.79 -1.78
C ASP A 262 -17.43 -2.21 -2.88
N GLN A 263 -17.75 -1.01 -3.39
CA GLN A 263 -16.90 -0.33 -4.36
C GLN A 263 -15.53 0.03 -3.79
N LYS A 264 -15.50 0.59 -2.57
CA LYS A 264 -14.27 0.95 -1.86
C LYS A 264 -13.47 -0.28 -1.46
N LYS A 265 -14.14 -1.34 -1.01
CA LYS A 265 -13.51 -2.64 -0.73
C LYS A 265 -12.82 -3.19 -1.97
N GLN A 266 -13.55 -3.26 -3.10
CA GLN A 266 -13.01 -3.80 -4.34
C GLN A 266 -11.79 -3.01 -4.82
N PHE A 267 -11.84 -1.68 -4.75
CA PHE A 267 -10.70 -0.83 -5.12
C PHE A 267 -9.43 -1.15 -4.30
N LEU A 268 -9.55 -1.35 -2.99
CA LEU A 268 -8.41 -1.72 -2.14
C LEU A 268 -7.92 -3.14 -2.45
N LEU A 269 -8.83 -4.09 -2.64
CA LEU A 269 -8.48 -5.47 -3.00
C LEU A 269 -7.72 -5.54 -4.32
N ASP A 270 -8.14 -4.77 -5.32
CA ASP A 270 -7.45 -4.69 -6.62
C ASP A 270 -6.04 -4.10 -6.45
N HIS A 271 -5.86 -3.09 -5.60
CA HIS A 271 -4.53 -2.53 -5.30
C HIS A 271 -3.65 -3.52 -4.54
N ILE A 272 -4.16 -4.21 -3.53
CA ILE A 272 -3.43 -5.24 -2.78
C ILE A 272 -3.01 -6.39 -3.70
N ARG A 273 -3.86 -6.77 -4.66
CA ARG A 273 -3.56 -7.82 -5.63
C ARG A 273 -2.39 -7.45 -6.54
N ASN A 274 -2.28 -6.17 -6.89
CA ASN A 274 -1.22 -5.65 -7.75
C ASN A 274 0.07 -5.33 -6.97
N ASP A 275 -0.02 -5.09 -5.67
CA ASP A 275 1.11 -4.81 -4.79
C ASP A 275 1.03 -5.61 -3.48
N SER A 276 1.71 -6.77 -3.46
CA SER A 276 1.71 -7.69 -2.32
C SER A 276 2.30 -7.09 -1.04
N SER A 277 3.04 -5.98 -1.12
CA SER A 277 3.60 -5.31 0.06
C SER A 277 2.51 -4.68 0.95
N LEU A 278 1.37 -4.32 0.36
CA LEU A 278 0.22 -3.76 1.06
C LEU A 278 -0.44 -4.77 1.99
N LEU A 279 -0.33 -6.06 1.71
CA LEU A 279 -1.05 -7.12 2.41
C LEU A 279 -0.68 -7.21 3.90
N HIS A 280 0.56 -6.84 4.25
CA HIS A 280 1.03 -6.81 5.64
C HIS A 280 0.49 -5.63 6.44
N ASN A 281 -0.03 -4.59 5.77
CA ASN A 281 -0.48 -3.37 6.43
C ASN A 281 -1.97 -3.41 6.80
N PHE A 282 -2.75 -4.38 6.31
CA PHE A 282 -4.17 -4.48 6.63
C PHE A 282 -4.41 -5.33 7.88
N ILE A 283 -5.25 -4.84 8.80
CA ILE A 283 -5.89 -5.70 9.80
C ILE A 283 -7.07 -6.37 9.10
N PHE A 284 -6.89 -7.62 8.69
CA PHE A 284 -8.02 -8.41 8.24
C PHE A 284 -8.86 -8.81 9.45
N PRO A 285 -10.19 -8.67 9.39
CA PRO A 285 -11.07 -9.17 10.44
C PRO A 285 -10.78 -10.65 10.70
N GLU A 286 -10.63 -11.04 11.97
CA GLU A 286 -10.40 -12.43 12.37
C GLU A 286 -11.41 -13.43 11.74
N PRO A 287 -12.71 -13.08 11.57
CA PRO A 287 -13.65 -13.94 10.87
C PRO A 287 -13.30 -14.16 9.40
N LEU A 288 -12.78 -13.15 8.70
CA LEU A 288 -12.36 -13.26 7.30
C LEU A 288 -11.12 -14.15 7.16
N ILE A 289 -10.15 -14.02 8.06
CA ILE A 289 -8.96 -14.89 8.09
C ILE A 289 -9.40 -16.35 8.33
N SER A 290 -10.33 -16.56 9.25
CA SER A 290 -10.87 -17.89 9.55
C SER A 290 -11.64 -18.48 8.37
N GLN A 291 -12.44 -17.67 7.66
CA GLN A 291 -13.11 -18.08 6.43
C GLN A 291 -12.10 -18.43 5.33
N LEU A 292 -11.09 -17.60 5.10
CA LEU A 292 -10.02 -17.88 4.14
C LEU A 292 -9.27 -19.17 4.47
N MET A 293 -8.94 -19.40 5.74
CA MET A 293 -8.33 -20.65 6.19
C MET A 293 -9.24 -21.86 5.94
N SER A 294 -10.55 -21.72 6.17
CA SER A 294 -11.51 -22.79 5.88
C SER A 294 -11.61 -23.10 4.39
N ILE A 295 -11.65 -22.07 3.54
CA ILE A 295 -11.67 -22.21 2.08
C ILE A 295 -10.37 -22.86 1.61
N ASN A 296 -9.22 -22.43 2.13
CA ASN A 296 -7.94 -23.01 1.77
C ASN A 296 -7.86 -24.49 2.15
N ARG A 297 -8.38 -24.89 3.32
CA ARG A 297 -8.49 -26.32 3.70
C ARG A 297 -9.36 -27.11 2.72
N ILE A 298 -10.50 -26.55 2.30
CA ILE A 298 -11.38 -27.18 1.31
C ILE A 298 -10.65 -27.32 -0.04
N LEU A 299 -9.97 -26.28 -0.50
CA LEU A 299 -9.21 -26.31 -1.77
C LEU A 299 -8.07 -27.32 -1.75
N VAL A 300 -7.34 -27.43 -0.63
CA VAL A 300 -6.29 -28.45 -0.47
C VAL A 300 -6.90 -29.86 -0.49
N SER A 301 -8.00 -30.09 0.22
CA SER A 301 -8.71 -31.38 0.17
C SER A 301 -9.19 -31.72 -1.24
N GLN A 302 -9.76 -30.75 -1.96
CA GLN A 302 -10.21 -30.95 -3.34
C GLN A 302 -9.05 -31.24 -4.29
N LYS A 303 -7.89 -30.63 -4.07
CA LYS A 303 -6.67 -30.91 -4.85
C LYS A 303 -6.22 -32.36 -4.65
N ASP A 304 -6.26 -32.86 -3.42
CA ASP A 304 -5.89 -34.25 -3.12
C ASP A 304 -6.87 -35.24 -3.77
N ASP A 305 -8.17 -34.93 -3.77
CA ASP A 305 -9.18 -35.76 -4.44
C ASP A 305 -9.03 -35.74 -5.97
N ILE A 306 -8.74 -34.57 -6.57
CA ILE A 306 -8.41 -34.46 -8.00
C ILE A 306 -7.18 -35.31 -8.34
N GLN A 307 -6.15 -35.31 -7.49
CA GLN A 307 -4.96 -36.12 -7.72
C GLN A 307 -5.29 -37.61 -7.69
N LYS A 308 -6.08 -38.09 -6.72
CA LYS A 308 -6.53 -39.50 -6.69
C LYS A 308 -7.30 -39.90 -7.93
N PHE A 309 -8.24 -39.07 -8.39
CA PHE A 309 -8.98 -39.34 -9.62
C PHE A 309 -8.08 -39.34 -10.85
N THR A 310 -7.03 -38.51 -10.86
CA THR A 310 -6.03 -38.48 -11.94
C THR A 310 -5.26 -39.80 -11.97
N ASP A 311 -4.78 -40.27 -10.81
CA ASP A 311 -4.03 -41.53 -10.68
C ASP A 311 -4.90 -42.74 -11.06
N GLU A 312 -6.18 -42.77 -10.65
CA GLU A 312 -7.15 -43.80 -11.03
C GLU A 312 -7.39 -43.82 -12.54
N ASN A 313 -7.51 -42.64 -13.17
CA ASN A 313 -7.74 -42.54 -14.60
C ASN A 313 -6.52 -43.01 -15.42
N ASP A 314 -5.31 -42.71 -14.96
CA ASP A 314 -4.08 -43.24 -15.57
C ASP A 314 -4.00 -44.76 -15.45
N ASN A 315 -4.41 -45.33 -14.31
CA ASN A 315 -4.48 -46.77 -14.14
C ASN A 315 -5.53 -47.42 -15.08
N LEU A 316 -6.72 -46.83 -15.17
CA LEU A 316 -7.77 -47.30 -16.10
C LEU A 316 -7.31 -47.22 -17.55
N LYS A 317 -6.59 -46.16 -17.93
CA LYS A 317 -6.01 -46.01 -19.26
C LYS A 317 -4.99 -47.10 -19.58
N ASN A 318 -4.12 -47.45 -18.62
CA ASN A 318 -3.17 -48.54 -18.78
C ASN A 318 -3.87 -49.90 -18.93
N ASN A 319 -4.92 -50.15 -18.14
CA ASN A 319 -5.74 -51.36 -18.27
C ASN A 319 -6.42 -51.45 -19.64
N LEU A 320 -6.98 -50.34 -20.15
CA LEU A 320 -7.57 -50.27 -21.49
C LEU A 320 -6.53 -50.56 -22.58
N MET A 321 -5.30 -50.07 -22.43
CA MET A 321 -4.22 -50.34 -23.38
C MET A 321 -3.86 -51.84 -23.39
N SER A 322 -3.71 -52.45 -22.21
CA SER A 322 -3.47 -53.91 -22.08
C SER A 322 -4.58 -54.75 -22.72
N LEU A 323 -5.86 -54.39 -22.49
CA LEU A 323 -6.99 -55.10 -23.08
C LEU A 323 -7.05 -54.91 -24.61
N THR A 324 -6.66 -53.73 -25.10
CA THR A 324 -6.58 -53.45 -26.53
C THR A 324 -5.51 -54.33 -27.21
N ASP A 325 -4.37 -54.49 -26.55
CA ASP A 325 -3.29 -55.39 -27.01
C ASP A 325 -3.76 -56.84 -27.03
N GLU A 326 -4.45 -57.31 -25.98
CA GLU A 326 -5.02 -58.67 -25.93
C GLU A 326 -6.04 -58.92 -27.04
N ILE A 327 -6.95 -57.97 -27.30
CA ILE A 327 -7.90 -58.04 -28.40
C ILE A 327 -7.17 -58.11 -29.75
N SER A 328 -6.06 -57.39 -29.91
CA SER A 328 -5.27 -57.43 -31.14
C SER A 328 -4.63 -58.81 -31.38
N MET A 329 -4.12 -59.45 -30.32
CA MET A 329 -3.56 -60.80 -30.37
C MET A 329 -4.62 -61.84 -30.70
N LEU A 330 -5.77 -61.80 -30.00
CA LEU A 330 -6.88 -62.73 -30.25
C LEU A 330 -7.47 -62.58 -31.66
N LYS A 331 -7.49 -61.37 -32.22
CA LYS A 331 -7.90 -61.16 -33.62
C LYS A 331 -6.91 -61.80 -34.61
N ALA A 332 -5.61 -61.67 -34.35
CA ALA A 332 -4.59 -62.31 -35.19
C ALA A 332 -4.69 -63.85 -35.13
N GLU A 333 -4.90 -64.41 -33.94
CA GLU A 333 -5.11 -65.85 -33.75
C GLU A 333 -6.37 -66.35 -34.48
N ASN A 334 -7.50 -65.65 -34.32
CA ASN A 334 -8.73 -65.98 -35.03
C ASN A 334 -8.57 -65.91 -36.55
N MET A 335 -7.80 -64.93 -37.06
CA MET A 335 -7.51 -64.82 -38.48
C MET A 335 -6.72 -66.04 -38.98
N LYS A 336 -5.72 -66.49 -38.22
CA LYS A 336 -4.94 -67.69 -38.52
C LYS A 336 -5.80 -68.95 -38.53
N LEU A 337 -6.63 -69.17 -37.49
CA LEU A 337 -7.53 -70.32 -37.42
C LEU A 337 -8.56 -70.33 -38.56
N THR A 338 -9.05 -69.15 -38.95
CA THR A 338 -9.98 -69.02 -40.10
C THR A 338 -9.30 -69.40 -41.41
N GLU A 339 -8.03 -69.01 -41.59
CA GLU A 339 -7.22 -69.39 -42.75
C GLU A 339 -6.98 -70.90 -42.79
N GLU A 340 -6.58 -71.51 -41.66
CA GLU A 340 -6.43 -72.96 -41.52
C GLU A 340 -7.74 -73.72 -41.82
N LEU A 341 -8.87 -73.22 -41.32
CA LEU A 341 -10.19 -73.80 -41.58
C LEU A 341 -10.59 -73.71 -43.06
N ASN A 342 -10.28 -72.60 -43.74
CA ASN A 342 -10.53 -72.43 -45.16
C ASN A 342 -9.67 -73.36 -46.02
N VAL A 343 -8.41 -73.60 -45.63
CA VAL A 343 -7.53 -74.60 -46.27
C VAL A 343 -8.13 -75.99 -46.12
N CYS A 344 -8.55 -76.37 -44.92
CA CYS A 344 -9.20 -77.66 -44.65
C CYS A 344 -10.49 -77.82 -45.46
N HIS A 345 -11.36 -76.79 -45.51
CA HIS A 345 -12.57 -76.80 -46.35
C HIS A 345 -12.26 -76.99 -47.84
N SER A 346 -11.21 -76.34 -48.34
CA SER A 346 -10.78 -76.48 -49.73
C SER A 346 -10.27 -77.89 -50.03
N GLN A 347 -9.52 -78.50 -49.11
CA GLN A 347 -9.09 -79.90 -49.19
C GLN A 347 -10.30 -80.85 -49.20
N MET A 348 -11.22 -80.72 -48.25
CA MET A 348 -12.44 -81.53 -48.20
C MET A 348 -13.30 -81.39 -49.47
N SER A 349 -13.38 -80.19 -50.06
CA SER A 349 -14.09 -79.97 -51.33
C SER A 349 -13.43 -80.71 -52.49
N ASN A 350 -12.09 -80.71 -52.54
CA ASN A 350 -11.33 -81.46 -53.53
C ASN A 350 -11.50 -82.98 -53.35
N ASP A 351 -11.42 -83.46 -52.12
CA ASP A 351 -11.65 -84.88 -51.77
C ASP A 351 -13.06 -85.32 -52.15
N LYS A 352 -14.07 -84.46 -51.92
CA LYS A 352 -15.45 -84.73 -52.35
C LYS A 352 -15.56 -84.89 -53.86
N LYS A 353 -15.01 -83.95 -54.65
CA LYS A 353 -15.02 -84.03 -56.13
C LYS A 353 -14.30 -85.27 -56.64
N LEU A 354 -13.21 -85.64 -55.98
CA LEU A 354 -12.44 -86.83 -56.28
C LEU A 354 -13.26 -88.11 -56.05
N ILE A 355 -13.95 -88.22 -54.92
CA ILE A 355 -14.86 -89.34 -54.64
C ILE A 355 -16.00 -89.38 -55.68
N GLU A 356 -16.60 -88.24 -56.02
CA GLU A 356 -17.64 -88.15 -57.05
C GLU A 356 -17.13 -88.66 -58.42
N ASN A 357 -15.89 -88.32 -58.81
CA ASN A 357 -15.26 -88.84 -60.03
C ASN A 357 -15.03 -90.36 -59.99
N LEU A 358 -14.63 -90.93 -58.84
CA LEU A 358 -14.44 -92.38 -58.69
C LEU A 358 -15.73 -93.17 -58.86
N VAL A 359 -16.82 -92.65 -58.30
CA VAL A 359 -18.15 -93.24 -58.43
C VAL A 359 -18.60 -93.26 -59.90
N LEU A 360 -18.34 -92.19 -60.65
CA LEU A 360 -18.68 -92.10 -62.09
C LEU A 360 -17.93 -93.13 -62.95
N HIS A 361 -16.69 -93.47 -62.61
CA HIS A 361 -15.85 -94.39 -63.39
C HIS A 361 -15.97 -95.87 -62.97
N HIS A 362 -16.93 -96.23 -62.09
CA HIS A 362 -17.08 -97.57 -61.52
C HIS A 362 -15.80 -98.14 -60.86
N GLN A 363 -14.86 -97.28 -60.51
CA GLN A 363 -13.65 -97.67 -59.79
C GLN A 363 -13.97 -97.73 -58.30
N SER A 364 -13.60 -98.83 -57.64
CA SER A 364 -13.77 -98.91 -56.19
C SER A 364 -12.81 -97.92 -55.50
N ILE A 365 -13.21 -97.40 -54.34
CA ILE A 365 -12.35 -96.58 -53.48
C ILE A 365 -11.00 -97.29 -53.24
N PHE A 366 -11.04 -98.62 -53.11
CA PHE A 366 -9.86 -99.46 -52.99
C PHE A 366 -8.93 -99.38 -54.22
N HIS A 367 -9.48 -99.45 -55.44
CA HIS A 367 -8.69 -99.31 -56.66
C HIS A 367 -7.95 -97.97 -56.73
N TYR A 368 -8.62 -96.88 -56.37
CA TYR A 368 -8.01 -95.56 -56.36
C TYR A 368 -6.87 -95.42 -55.34
N ILE A 369 -7.11 -95.87 -54.10
CA ILE A 369 -6.09 -95.85 -53.04
C ILE A 369 -4.84 -96.65 -53.45
N CYS A 370 -5.04 -97.81 -54.09
CA CYS A 370 -3.95 -98.59 -54.66
C CYS A 370 -3.24 -97.87 -55.82
N THR A 371 -3.96 -97.10 -56.64
CA THR A 371 -3.41 -96.41 -57.81
C THR A 371 -2.55 -95.20 -57.44
N ILE A 372 -2.92 -94.48 -56.36
CA ILE A 372 -2.11 -93.36 -55.85
C ILE A 372 -0.93 -93.82 -54.99
N GLY A 373 -0.95 -95.07 -54.52
CA GLY A 373 0.15 -95.62 -53.71
C GLY A 373 0.03 -95.28 -52.22
N HIS A 374 -1.17 -94.99 -51.71
CA HIS A 374 -1.41 -94.84 -50.27
C HIS A 374 -1.53 -96.23 -49.61
N VAL A 375 -0.39 -96.92 -49.49
CA VAL A 375 -0.29 -98.31 -49.00
C VAL A 375 -0.89 -98.46 -47.60
N GLU A 376 -0.68 -97.49 -46.71
CA GLU A 376 -1.17 -97.49 -45.33
C GLU A 376 -2.71 -97.54 -45.27
N PHE A 377 -3.40 -96.78 -46.13
CA PHE A 377 -4.86 -96.81 -46.21
C PHE A 377 -5.38 -98.09 -46.86
N ALA A 378 -4.65 -98.64 -47.84
CA ALA A 378 -4.99 -99.93 -48.43
C ALA A 378 -4.92 -101.05 -47.39
N GLU A 379 -3.85 -101.09 -46.58
CA GLU A 379 -3.72 -102.03 -45.46
C GLU A 379 -4.83 -101.83 -44.42
N LEU A 380 -5.15 -100.59 -44.06
CA LEU A 380 -6.18 -100.29 -43.07
C LEU A 380 -7.58 -100.73 -43.55
N LEU A 381 -7.90 -100.52 -44.82
CA LEU A 381 -9.15 -101.00 -45.43
C LEU A 381 -9.19 -102.53 -45.55
N LEU A 382 -8.06 -103.19 -45.86
CA LEU A 382 -7.96 -104.65 -45.90
C LEU A 382 -8.08 -105.29 -44.52
N ASN A 383 -7.68 -104.56 -43.48
CA ASN A 383 -7.73 -105.03 -42.09
C ASN A 383 -9.04 -104.70 -41.37
N GLN A 384 -9.98 -103.94 -41.98
CA GLN A 384 -11.27 -103.68 -41.36
C GLN A 384 -12.16 -104.96 -41.35
N PRO A 385 -12.62 -105.42 -40.17
CA PRO A 385 -13.51 -106.56 -40.08
C PRO A 385 -14.79 -106.33 -40.89
N GLY A 386 -15.00 -107.14 -41.93
CA GLY A 386 -16.17 -107.05 -42.82
C GLY A 386 -15.89 -106.56 -44.25
N VAL A 387 -14.69 -106.03 -44.53
CA VAL A 387 -14.29 -105.67 -45.91
C VAL A 387 -13.62 -106.89 -46.57
N ASN A 388 -14.33 -107.56 -47.49
CA ASN A 388 -13.76 -108.65 -48.29
C ASN A 388 -13.65 -108.22 -49.76
N VAL A 389 -12.48 -107.71 -50.15
CA VAL A 389 -12.17 -107.28 -51.52
C VAL A 389 -12.26 -108.41 -52.57
N ASN A 390 -12.24 -109.68 -52.14
CA ASN A 390 -12.33 -110.85 -53.01
C ASN A 390 -13.76 -111.43 -53.12
N SER A 391 -14.74 -110.86 -52.40
CA SER A 391 -16.09 -111.43 -52.31
C SER A 391 -16.87 -111.49 -53.63
N LYS A 392 -16.51 -110.67 -54.64
CA LYS A 392 -17.15 -110.68 -55.96
C LYS A 392 -16.62 -111.74 -56.95
N TYR A 393 -15.55 -112.45 -56.62
CA TYR A 393 -14.92 -113.45 -57.51
C TYR A 393 -15.17 -114.91 -57.07
N GLN A 394 -16.32 -115.21 -56.45
CA GLN A 394 -16.79 -116.60 -56.37
C GLN A 394 -17.26 -117.06 -57.75
N ILE A 395 -16.31 -117.41 -58.61
CA ILE A 395 -16.55 -118.19 -59.82
C ILE A 395 -17.00 -119.57 -59.36
N VAL A 396 -18.29 -119.85 -59.52
CA VAL A 396 -18.88 -121.18 -59.35
C VAL A 396 -18.33 -122.06 -60.48
N PHE A 397 -17.42 -122.97 -60.15
CA PHE A 397 -17.05 -124.06 -61.05
C PHE A 397 -18.23 -125.01 -61.18
N VAL A 398 -18.88 -125.00 -62.35
CA VAL A 398 -19.78 -126.07 -62.77
C VAL A 398 -18.91 -127.16 -63.42
N ASN A 399 -18.86 -128.32 -62.79
CA ASN A 399 -18.20 -129.53 -63.31
C ASN A 399 -18.85 -129.95 -64.64
N ILE A 400 -18.03 -130.17 -65.67
CA ILE A 400 -18.27 -131.13 -66.76
C ILE A 400 -17.10 -132.09 -66.78
#